data_AF-A0A4U5MZ44-F1
#
_entry.id   AF-A0A4U5MZ44-F1
#
_cell.length_a   1.000
_cell.length_b   1.000
_cell.length_c   1.000
_cell.angle_alpha   90.00
_cell.angle_beta   90.00
_cell.angle_gamma   90.00
#
_symmetry.space_group_name_H-M   'P 1'
#
loop_
_entity.id
_entity.type
_entity.pdbx_description
1 polymer ?
#
loop_
_entity_poly.entity_id
_entity_poly.type
_entity_poly.pdbx_seq_one_letter_code
_entity_poly.pdbx_strand_id
1 'polypeptide(L)'
;MMSSRKSYRGYLQYLLYHVTSPGFVQQSFDALVNAIEQSVVQAHENPKPGSVFINTGDVENAGINRSPSAYLLNPAEERARYPADVDKEMTLLKFVDSASGN
;
A
#
# COMPACT_ATOMS: atom_id res chain seq x y z
N MET A 1 8.59 10.48 8.62
CA MET A 1 8.30 10.22 7.19
C MET A 1 9.27 9.16 6.68
N MET A 2 8.83 7.90 6.61
CA MET A 2 9.62 6.80 6.04
C MET A 2 9.20 6.65 4.57
N SER A 3 10.08 7.00 3.63
CA SER A 3 9.76 6.93 2.21
C SER A 3 10.13 5.56 1.64
N SER A 4 9.14 4.77 1.23
CA SER A 4 9.34 3.47 0.55
C SER A 4 10.21 3.58 -0.72
N ARG A 5 10.33 4.77 -1.31
CA ARG A 5 11.18 5.04 -2.49
C ARG A 5 12.69 4.88 -2.20
N LYS A 6 13.08 4.83 -0.91
CA LYS A 6 14.44 4.52 -0.45
C LYS A 6 14.46 3.08 0.06
N SER A 7 14.54 2.13 -0.87
CA SER A 7 14.71 0.70 -0.58
C SER A 7 15.68 0.09 -1.59
N TYR A 8 16.20 -1.10 -1.29
CA TYR A 8 17.02 -1.86 -2.22
C TYR A 8 16.23 -2.15 -3.51
N ARG A 9 16.89 -2.09 -4.67
CA ARG A 9 16.30 -2.37 -5.99
C ARG A 9 16.87 -3.66 -6.57
N GLY A 10 16.51 -3.98 -7.81
CA GLY A 10 17.11 -5.09 -8.55
C GLY A 10 16.42 -6.45 -8.36
N TYR A 11 15.17 -6.48 -7.92
CA TYR A 11 14.39 -7.71 -7.72
C TYR A 11 13.32 -7.97 -8.80
N LEU A 12 13.21 -7.10 -9.81
CA LEU A 12 12.22 -7.22 -10.89
C LEU A 12 12.83 -7.92 -12.10
N GLN A 13 12.05 -8.65 -12.90
CA GLN A 13 12.59 -9.42 -14.03
C GLN A 13 12.79 -8.60 -15.32
N TYR A 14 11.96 -7.58 -15.55
CA TYR A 14 12.00 -6.81 -16.80
C TYR A 14 13.09 -5.75 -16.78
N LEU A 15 13.86 -5.70 -17.88
CA LEU A 15 14.96 -4.75 -18.08
C LEU A 15 14.57 -3.30 -17.81
N LEU A 16 13.36 -2.89 -18.21
CA LEU A 16 12.87 -1.52 -18.02
C LEU A 16 12.99 -1.04 -16.57
N TYR A 17 12.78 -1.93 -15.60
CA TYR A 17 12.85 -1.60 -14.17
C TYR A 17 14.27 -1.69 -13.60
N HIS A 18 15.22 -2.22 -14.37
CA HIS A 18 16.64 -2.27 -14.02
C HIS A 18 17.46 -1.10 -14.53
N VAL A 19 16.95 -0.29 -15.48
CA VAL A 19 17.72 0.80 -16.10
C VAL A 19 18.35 1.76 -15.08
N THR A 20 17.68 1.97 -13.95
CA THR A 20 18.18 2.82 -12.84
C THR A 20 18.68 2.02 -11.62
N SER A 21 18.93 0.72 -11.80
CA SER A 21 19.40 -0.22 -10.77
C SER A 21 20.73 -0.84 -11.23
N PRO A 22 21.54 -1.45 -10.35
CA PRO A 22 22.76 -2.16 -10.77
C PRO A 22 22.49 -3.48 -11.52
N GLY A 23 21.35 -3.61 -12.21
CA GLY A 23 20.83 -4.87 -12.74
C GLY A 23 20.04 -5.68 -11.71
N PHE A 24 20.00 -7.00 -11.92
CA PHE A 24 19.38 -7.94 -10.98
C PHE A 24 20.31 -8.19 -9.79
N VAL A 25 19.79 -8.06 -8.58
CA VAL A 25 20.50 -8.27 -7.32
C VAL A 25 19.83 -9.39 -6.56
N GLN A 26 20.42 -10.58 -6.63
CA GLN A 26 19.85 -11.79 -6.04
C GLN A 26 19.60 -11.64 -4.54
N GLN A 27 20.50 -10.98 -3.80
CA GLN A 27 20.33 -10.75 -2.37
C GLN A 27 19.07 -9.93 -2.05
N SER A 28 18.77 -8.91 -2.86
CA SER A 28 17.55 -8.10 -2.70
C SER A 28 16.29 -8.93 -2.99
N PHE A 29 16.36 -9.78 -4.03
CA PHE A 29 15.25 -10.65 -4.41
C PHE A 29 14.99 -11.69 -3.32
N ASP A 30 16.01 -12.44 -2.91
CA ASP A 30 15.91 -13.48 -1.89
C ASP A 30 15.42 -12.90 -0.56
N ALA A 31 15.92 -11.73 -0.15
CA ALA A 31 15.45 -11.07 1.07
C ALA A 31 13.95 -10.73 1.02
N LEU A 32 13.45 -10.24 -0.12
CA LEU A 32 12.02 -9.94 -0.29
C LEU A 32 11.16 -11.21 -0.29
N VAL A 33 11.57 -12.23 -1.04
CA VAL A 33 10.84 -13.50 -1.13
C VAL A 33 10.78 -14.18 0.22
N ASN A 34 11.93 -14.33 0.90
CA ASN A 34 12.01 -14.96 2.21
C ASN A 34 11.21 -14.18 3.26
N ALA A 35 11.25 -12.85 3.25
CA ALA A 35 10.47 -12.04 4.20
C ALA A 35 8.95 -12.20 3.97
N ILE A 36 8.50 -12.24 2.72
CA ILE A 36 7.08 -12.47 2.39
C ILE A 36 6.66 -13.87 2.82
N GLU A 37 7.43 -14.90 2.46
CA GLU A 37 7.18 -16.30 2.87
C GLU A 37 7.06 -16.41 4.39
N GLN A 38 8.06 -15.91 5.12
CA GLN A 38 8.09 -15.96 6.58
C GLN A 38 6.92 -15.20 7.20
N SER A 39 6.51 -14.06 6.63
CA SER A 39 5.34 -13.31 7.14
C SER A 39 4.04 -14.12 7.03
N VAL A 40 3.90 -14.92 5.96
CA VAL A 40 2.74 -15.79 5.74
C VAL A 40 2.79 -16.98 6.68
N VAL A 41 3.95 -17.63 6.83
CA VAL A 41 4.13 -18.75 7.77
C VAL A 41 3.82 -18.31 9.19
N GLN A 42 4.37 -17.18 9.64
CA GLN A 42 4.10 -16.62 10.97
C GLN A 42 2.61 -16.31 11.19
N ALA A 43 1.92 -15.78 10.18
CA ALA A 43 0.49 -15.51 10.27
C ALA A 43 -0.34 -16.82 10.32
N HIS A 44 0.06 -17.84 9.55
CA HIS A 44 -0.62 -19.12 9.47
C HIS A 44 -0.45 -19.96 10.74
N GLU A 45 0.73 -19.92 11.35
CA GLU A 45 1.06 -20.69 12.56
C GLU A 45 0.55 -20.04 13.85
N ASN A 46 0.06 -18.79 13.80
CA ASN A 46 -0.45 -18.06 14.97
C ASN A 46 -1.93 -17.64 14.82
N PRO A 47 -2.86 -18.58 14.54
CA PRO A 47 -4.28 -18.26 14.51
C PRO A 47 -4.78 -18.02 15.94
N LYS A 48 -5.61 -16.98 16.10
CA LYS A 48 -6.27 -16.66 17.37
C LYS A 48 -7.76 -16.45 17.16
N PRO A 49 -8.62 -16.90 18.09
CA PRO A 49 -10.02 -16.52 18.07
C PRO A 49 -10.13 -15.00 18.22
N GLY A 50 -11.02 -14.38 17.47
CA GLY A 50 -11.13 -12.93 17.45
C GLY A 50 -12.31 -12.43 16.63
N SER A 51 -12.41 -11.11 16.55
CA SER A 51 -13.43 -10.39 15.78
C SER A 51 -12.78 -9.47 14.76
N VAL A 52 -13.51 -9.21 13.67
CA VAL A 52 -13.11 -8.31 12.60
C VAL A 52 -14.10 -7.16 12.52
N PHE A 53 -13.59 -5.93 12.50
CA PHE A 53 -14.38 -4.71 12.37
C PHE A 53 -13.94 -3.94 11.14
N ILE A 54 -14.90 -3.26 10.50
CA ILE A 54 -14.65 -2.36 9.37
C ILE A 54 -15.13 -0.96 9.71
N ASN A 55 -14.37 0.05 9.30
CA ASN A 55 -14.79 1.45 9.40
C ASN A 55 -14.26 2.26 8.21
N THR A 56 -14.93 3.34 7.86
CA THR A 56 -14.47 4.32 6.87
C THR A 56 -14.43 5.72 7.48
N GLY A 57 -13.60 6.59 6.92
CA GLY A 57 -13.56 7.99 7.32
C GLY A 57 -12.56 8.80 6.51
N ASP A 58 -12.78 10.11 6.45
CA ASP A 58 -11.92 11.01 5.68
C ASP A 58 -10.65 11.37 6.44
N VAL A 59 -9.51 11.30 5.75
CA VAL A 59 -8.22 11.76 6.26
C VAL A 59 -7.81 13.04 5.54
N GLU A 60 -8.03 14.16 6.22
CA GLU A 60 -7.69 15.47 5.68
C GLU A 60 -6.17 15.71 5.64
N ASN A 61 -5.73 16.45 4.61
CA ASN A 61 -4.33 16.84 4.40
C ASN A 61 -3.31 15.69 4.30
N ALA A 62 -3.75 14.48 3.93
CA ALA A 62 -2.87 13.31 3.76
C ALA A 62 -2.27 13.15 2.36
N GLY A 63 -2.70 13.95 1.38
CA GLY A 63 -2.23 13.88 0.01
C GLY A 63 -2.58 15.11 -0.82
N ILE A 64 -1.93 15.23 -1.97
CA ILE A 64 -2.25 16.21 -3.01
C ILE A 64 -2.25 15.51 -4.36
N ASN A 65 -3.07 15.99 -5.30
CA ASN A 65 -3.02 15.50 -6.68
C ASN A 65 -1.72 16.00 -7.34
N ARG A 66 -0.86 15.07 -7.77
CA ARG A 66 0.43 15.41 -8.40
C ARG A 66 0.32 15.81 -9.87
N SER A 67 -0.87 15.72 -10.47
CA SER A 67 -1.15 16.05 -11.87
C SER A 67 -2.54 16.70 -12.04
N PRO A 68 -2.81 17.85 -11.40
CA PRO A 68 -4.14 18.46 -11.39
C PRO A 68 -4.60 18.91 -12.79
N SER A 69 -3.68 19.34 -13.66
CA SER A 69 -4.00 19.70 -15.04
C SER A 69 -4.57 18.54 -15.85
N ALA A 70 -4.08 17.32 -15.62
CA ALA A 70 -4.60 16.11 -16.27
C ALA A 70 -5.99 15.74 -15.73
N TYR A 71 -6.20 15.89 -14.42
CA TYR A 71 -7.52 15.66 -13.80
C TYR A 71 -8.58 16.60 -14.39
N LEU A 72 -8.25 17.87 -14.66
CA LEU A 72 -9.18 18.81 -15.28
C LEU A 72 -9.63 18.43 -16.71
N LEU A 73 -8.90 17.53 -17.38
CA LEU A 73 -9.28 17.01 -18.69
C LEU A 73 -10.35 15.91 -18.60
N ASN A 74 -10.66 15.41 -17.40
CA ASN A 74 -11.80 14.51 -17.23
C ASN A 74 -13.12 15.25 -17.52
N PRO A 75 -14.15 14.55 -18.06
CA PRO A 75 -15.46 15.13 -18.34
C PRO A 75 -16.03 15.88 -17.13
N ALA A 76 -16.63 17.05 -17.35
CA ALA A 76 -17.16 17.88 -16.26
C ALA A 76 -18.23 17.13 -15.45
N GLU A 77 -19.09 16.35 -16.12
CA GLU A 77 -20.09 15.50 -15.49
C GLU A 77 -19.46 14.44 -14.57
N GLU A 78 -18.28 13.92 -14.94
CA GLU A 78 -17.55 12.94 -14.12
C GLU A 78 -16.99 13.59 -12.86
N ARG A 79 -16.31 14.73 -13.00
CA ARG A 79 -15.71 15.48 -11.89
C ARG A 79 -16.75 15.97 -10.90
N ALA A 80 -17.93 16.35 -11.36
CA ALA A 80 -19.04 16.79 -10.51
C ALA A 80 -19.57 15.69 -9.55
N ARG A 81 -19.22 14.42 -9.79
CA ARG A 81 -19.59 13.31 -8.89
C ARG A 81 -18.73 13.22 -7.64
N TYR A 82 -17.60 13.93 -7.60
CA TYR A 82 -16.61 13.84 -6.53
C TYR A 82 -16.40 15.20 -5.86
N PRO A 83 -16.23 15.24 -4.53
CA PRO A 83 -16.08 16.50 -3.80
C PRO A 83 -14.70 17.15 -3.98
N ALA A 84 -13.69 16.40 -4.42
CA ALA A 84 -12.32 16.86 -4.57
C ALA A 84 -11.57 16.08 -5.66
N ASP A 85 -10.40 16.57 -6.06
CA ASP A 85 -9.48 15.92 -6.99
C ASP A 85 -8.48 14.96 -6.32
N VAL A 86 -8.70 14.69 -5.03
CA VAL A 86 -7.95 13.78 -4.16
C VAL A 86 -8.95 12.90 -3.42
N ASP A 87 -8.66 11.60 -3.40
CA ASP A 87 -9.38 10.66 -2.55
C ASP A 87 -8.94 10.83 -1.09
N LYS A 88 -9.92 11.07 -0.21
CA LYS A 88 -9.71 11.27 1.23
C LYS A 88 -10.20 10.09 2.05
N GLU A 89 -11.01 9.21 1.48
CA GLU A 89 -11.67 8.14 2.23
C GLU A 89 -10.65 7.05 2.57
N MET A 90 -10.48 6.77 3.85
CA MET A 90 -9.67 5.66 4.35
C MET A 90 -10.57 4.57 4.90
N THR A 91 -10.37 3.33 4.45
CA THR A 91 -11.01 2.15 5.04
C THR A 91 -10.05 1.46 6.02
N LEU A 92 -10.53 1.19 7.23
CA LEU A 92 -9.81 0.43 8.25
C LEU A 92 -10.45 -0.94 8.45
N LEU A 93 -9.64 -2.00 8.33
CA LEU A 93 -9.98 -3.36 8.75
C LEU A 93 -9.23 -3.68 10.05
N LYS A 94 -9.96 -3.78 11.16
CA LYS A 94 -9.40 -4.01 12.50
C LYS A 94 -9.64 -5.45 12.94
N PHE A 95 -8.56 -6.17 13.26
CA PHE A 95 -8.59 -7.49 13.87
C PHE A 95 -8.38 -7.35 15.39
N VAL A 96 -9.23 -7.99 16.19
CA VAL A 96 -9.15 -7.98 17.67
C VAL A 96 -9.13 -9.42 18.17
N ASP A 97 -8.11 -9.78 18.95
CA ASP A 97 -7.99 -11.08 19.61
C ASP A 97 -8.91 -11.15 20.84
N SER A 98 -9.65 -12.24 20.99
CA SER A 98 -10.60 -12.45 22.09
C SER A 98 -9.94 -12.41 23.48
N ALA A 99 -8.64 -12.71 23.58
CA ALA A 99 -7.90 -12.69 24.85
C ALA A 99 -7.47 -11.28 25.28
N SER A 100 -7.34 -10.33 24.34
CA SER A 100 -6.85 -8.97 24.62
C SER A 100 -7.97 -7.95 24.91
N GLY A 101 -9.22 -8.41 24.97
CA GLY A 101 -10.39 -7.72 25.53
C GLY A 101 -10.29 -6.19 25.58
N ASN A 102 -10.56 -5.54 24.45
CA ASN A 102 -10.94 -4.12 24.42
C ASN A 102 -12.42 -4.03 24.12
#